data_AF-A0A524CN32-F1
#
_entry.id   AF-A0A524CN32-F1
#
_cell.length_a   1.000
_cell.length_b   1.000
_cell.length_c   1.000
_cell.angle_alpha   90.00
_cell.angle_beta   90.00
_cell.angle_gamma   90.00
#
_symmetry.space_group_name_H-M   'P 1'
#
loop_
_entity.id
_entity.type
_entity.pdbx_description
1 polymer ?
#
loop_
_entity_poly.entity_id
_entity_poly.type
_entity_poly.pdbx_seq_one_letter_code
_entity_poly.pdbx_strand_id
1 'polypeptide(L)'
;MINNFNLLISSPRYNEENAKAELWFALLICGDKYPIIQDLEFQGLITALTEIKEFEVILKIKEILDKDPEFFQYILKIVPIQYVCETNQTTIAQIIKSSYKQHIYENETFRIKLNRRNNELIDRDVIIDKCA
;
A
#
# COMPACT_ATOMS: atom_id res chain seq x y z
N MET A 1 7.85 -13.90 5.58
CA MET A 1 7.11 -12.83 4.89
C MET A 1 7.90 -11.55 5.09
N ILE A 2 8.05 -10.69 4.10
CA ILE A 2 8.65 -9.37 4.33
C ILE A 2 7.78 -8.60 5.33
N ASN A 3 8.40 -8.15 6.41
CA ASN A 3 7.76 -7.35 7.45
C ASN A 3 7.78 -5.84 7.12
N ASN A 4 8.21 -5.46 5.92
CA ASN A 4 8.33 -4.07 5.51
C ASN A 4 8.15 -3.88 3.99
N PHE A 5 7.07 -3.23 3.58
CA PHE A 5 6.75 -2.94 2.18
C PHE A 5 6.12 -1.55 2.11
N ASN A 6 6.33 -0.85 1.00
CA ASN A 6 5.78 0.48 0.78
C ASN A 6 4.76 0.53 -0.36
N LEU A 7 4.46 -0.61 -1.00
CA LEU A 7 3.39 -0.76 -1.98
C LEU A 7 2.57 -2.04 -1.72
N LEU A 8 1.25 -1.91 -1.84
CA LEU A 8 0.30 -3.03 -1.90
C LEU A 8 -0.40 -3.01 -3.26
N ILE A 9 -0.31 -4.13 -3.97
CA ILE A 9 -0.77 -4.27 -5.35
C ILE A 9 -1.89 -5.29 -5.40
N SER A 10 -2.94 -4.98 -6.15
CA SER A 10 -4.04 -5.91 -6.45
C SER A 10 -4.00 -6.36 -7.90
N SER A 11 -4.24 -7.63 -8.14
CA SER A 11 -4.34 -8.25 -9.46
C SER A 11 -5.60 -9.13 -9.56
N PRO A 12 -6.04 -9.53 -10.77
CA PRO A 12 -6.94 -10.65 -10.91
C PRO A 12 -6.32 -11.90 -10.25
N ARG A 13 -7.15 -12.72 -9.60
CA ARG A 13 -6.68 -13.97 -9.00
C ARG A 13 -5.97 -14.83 -10.05
N TYR A 14 -4.88 -15.47 -9.64
CA TYR A 14 -4.05 -16.34 -10.50
C TYR A 14 -3.28 -15.60 -11.60
N ASN A 15 -3.25 -14.26 -11.59
CA ASN A 15 -2.43 -13.43 -12.48
C ASN A 15 -1.32 -12.69 -11.71
N GLU A 16 -0.99 -13.14 -10.51
CA GLU A 16 0.01 -12.50 -9.65
C GLU A 16 1.39 -12.49 -10.33
N GLU A 17 1.80 -13.56 -11.00
CA GLU A 17 3.07 -13.60 -11.74
C GLU A 17 3.14 -12.54 -12.85
N ASN A 18 2.06 -12.38 -13.63
CA ASN A 18 2.00 -11.36 -14.68
C ASN A 18 2.04 -9.95 -14.07
N ALA A 19 1.28 -9.72 -12.98
CA ALA A 19 1.29 -8.45 -12.27
C ALA A 19 2.65 -8.14 -11.62
N LYS A 20 3.40 -9.15 -11.13
CA LYS A 20 4.78 -8.98 -10.64
C LYS A 20 5.73 -8.54 -11.74
N ALA A 21 5.63 -9.14 -12.93
CA ALA A 21 6.44 -8.75 -14.08
C ALA A 21 6.13 -7.31 -14.52
N GLU A 22 4.85 -6.96 -14.66
CA GLU A 22 4.37 -5.61 -14.99
C GLU A 22 4.85 -4.57 -13.97
N LEU A 23 4.74 -4.89 -12.67
CA LEU A 23 5.23 -4.03 -11.59
C LEU A 23 6.74 -3.84 -11.64
N TRP A 24 7.49 -4.90 -11.90
CA TRP A 24 8.95 -4.82 -12.02
C TRP A 24 9.37 -3.89 -13.15
N PHE A 25 8.75 -4.00 -14.33
CA PHE A 25 9.01 -3.08 -15.45
C PHE A 25 8.62 -1.65 -15.12
N ALA A 26 7.47 -1.43 -14.48
CA ALA A 26 7.05 -0.09 -14.05
C ALA A 26 8.08 0.54 -13.09
N LEU A 27 8.53 -0.22 -12.07
CA LEU A 27 9.51 0.25 -11.10
C LEU A 27 10.88 0.50 -11.73
N LEU A 28 11.29 -0.32 -12.69
CA LEU A 28 12.50 -0.11 -13.48
C LEU A 28 12.45 1.22 -14.25
N ILE A 29 11.32 1.53 -14.89
CA ILE A 29 11.10 2.83 -15.57
C ILE A 29 11.14 3.99 -14.58
N CYS A 30 10.61 3.79 -13.36
CA CYS A 30 10.64 4.77 -12.28
C CYS A 30 12.04 4.98 -11.67
N GLY A 31 13.02 4.16 -12.07
CA GLY A 31 14.42 4.26 -11.65
C GLY A 31 14.84 3.26 -10.57
N ASP A 32 13.98 2.34 -10.15
CA ASP A 32 14.32 1.28 -9.21
C ASP A 32 14.65 -0.03 -9.93
N LYS A 33 15.92 -0.42 -9.88
CA LYS A 33 16.43 -1.62 -10.55
C LYS A 33 16.23 -2.90 -9.74
N TYR A 34 16.07 -2.80 -8.43
CA TYR A 34 16.09 -3.94 -7.52
C TYR A 34 14.94 -3.91 -6.51
N PRO A 35 13.68 -3.69 -6.94
CA PRO A 35 12.55 -3.76 -6.02
C PRO A 35 12.37 -5.20 -5.53
N ILE A 36 11.95 -5.35 -4.27
CA ILE A 36 11.63 -6.66 -3.71
C ILE A 36 10.13 -6.86 -3.78
N ILE A 37 9.69 -7.78 -4.65
CA ILE A 37 8.28 -8.07 -4.91
C ILE A 37 7.96 -9.47 -4.37
N GLN A 38 6.88 -9.61 -3.61
CA GLN A 38 6.51 -10.86 -2.95
C GLN A 38 5.02 -11.15 -3.01
N ASP A 39 4.70 -12.44 -3.10
CA ASP A 39 3.34 -12.93 -2.92
C ASP A 39 2.88 -12.80 -1.47
N LEU A 40 1.58 -12.61 -1.29
CA LEU A 40 0.92 -12.78 0.00
C LEU A 40 0.18 -14.12 0.03
N GLU A 41 -0.21 -14.54 1.24
CA GLU A 41 -1.11 -15.69 1.42
C GLU A 41 -2.50 -15.47 0.78
N PHE A 42 -2.81 -14.22 0.41
CA PHE A 42 -4.07 -13.83 -0.20
C PHE A 42 -3.95 -13.77 -1.73
N GLN A 43 -4.72 -14.59 -2.43
CA GLN A 43 -4.83 -14.55 -3.89
C GLN A 43 -5.30 -13.17 -4.37
N GLY A 44 -4.70 -12.70 -5.46
CA GLY A 44 -4.91 -11.40 -6.08
C GLY A 44 -4.18 -10.25 -5.39
N LEU A 45 -3.21 -10.53 -4.50
CA LEU A 45 -2.47 -9.51 -3.77
C LEU A 45 -0.97 -9.80 -3.73
N ILE A 46 -0.20 -8.73 -3.94
CA ILE A 46 1.25 -8.73 -3.96
C ILE A 46 1.73 -7.52 -3.14
N THR A 47 2.88 -7.65 -2.48
CA THR A 47 3.57 -6.51 -1.88
C THR A 47 4.84 -6.19 -2.64
N ALA A 48 5.25 -4.93 -2.60
CA ALA A 48 6.56 -4.53 -3.06
C ALA A 48 7.23 -3.56 -2.09
N LEU A 49 8.55 -3.71 -1.98
CA LEU A 49 9.45 -2.77 -1.34
C LEU A 49 10.35 -2.16 -2.42
N THR A 50 10.28 -0.84 -2.55
CA THR A 50 11.12 -0.03 -3.43
C THR A 50 11.88 1.01 -2.62
N GLU A 51 13.06 1.41 -3.10
CA GLU A 51 13.84 2.52 -2.49
C GLU A 51 13.20 3.89 -2.74
N ILE A 52 12.26 4.00 -3.68
CA ILE A 52 11.55 5.24 -3.99
C ILE A 52 10.50 5.49 -2.90
N LYS A 53 10.36 6.76 -2.48
CA LYS A 53 9.33 7.15 -1.50
C LYS A 53 7.93 6.81 -2.00
N GLU A 54 7.06 6.36 -1.09
CA GLU A 54 5.78 5.75 -1.38
C GLU A 54 4.83 6.64 -2.20
N PHE A 55 4.84 7.96 -1.99
CA PHE A 55 4.04 8.87 -2.81
C PHE A 55 4.74 9.27 -4.11
N GLU A 56 6.07 9.35 -4.10
CA GLU A 56 6.86 9.68 -5.30
C GLU A 56 6.73 8.58 -6.36
N VAL A 57 6.80 7.31 -5.95
CA VAL A 57 6.64 6.19 -6.87
C VAL A 57 5.24 6.17 -7.50
N ILE A 58 4.20 6.54 -6.76
CA ILE A 58 2.84 6.65 -7.31
C ILE A 58 2.75 7.77 -8.35
N LEU A 59 3.41 8.91 -8.13
CA LEU A 59 3.45 9.99 -9.13
C LEU A 59 4.17 9.53 -10.40
N LYS A 60 5.33 8.87 -10.28
CA LYS A 60 6.08 8.33 -11.42
C LYS A 60 5.28 7.28 -12.19
N ILE A 61 4.58 6.38 -11.49
CA ILE A 61 3.71 5.38 -12.14
C ILE A 61 2.54 6.04 -12.87
N LYS A 62 1.98 7.13 -12.32
CA LYS A 62 0.95 7.91 -13.03
C LYS A 62 1.49 8.52 -14.32
N GLU A 63 2.73 8.99 -14.35
CA GLU A 63 3.35 9.47 -15.60
C GLU A 63 3.49 8.38 -16.66
N ILE A 64 3.67 7.12 -16.25
CA ILE A 64 3.64 5.96 -17.18
C ILE A 64 2.23 5.80 -17.74
N LEU A 65 1.20 5.78 -16.87
CA LEU A 65 -0.20 5.67 -17.27
C LEU A 65 -0.65 6.79 -18.23
N ASP A 66 -0.19 8.02 -17.99
CA ASP A 66 -0.54 9.16 -18.83
C ASP A 66 0.10 9.08 -20.23
N LYS A 67 1.26 8.42 -20.35
CA LYS A 67 1.98 8.23 -21.63
C LYS A 67 1.54 6.97 -22.37
N ASP A 68 1.26 5.90 -21.62
CA ASP A 68 0.87 4.59 -22.13
C ASP A 68 -0.24 4.00 -21.24
N PRO A 69 -1.51 4.33 -21.52
CA PRO A 69 -2.65 3.82 -20.76
C PRO A 69 -2.81 2.29 -20.82
N GLU A 70 -2.23 1.63 -21.83
CA GLU A 70 -2.30 0.18 -22.01
C GLU A 70 -1.16 -0.56 -21.31
N PHE A 71 -0.23 0.15 -20.68
CA PHE A 71 0.91 -0.48 -19.99
C PHE A 71 0.47 -1.48 -18.92
N PHE A 72 -0.60 -1.16 -18.19
CA PHE A 72 -1.08 -1.97 -17.07
C PHE A 72 -2.27 -2.85 -17.48
N GLN A 73 -2.03 -4.15 -17.61
CA GLN A 73 -3.06 -5.13 -18.03
C GLN A 73 -3.46 -6.06 -16.88
N TYR A 74 -2.54 -6.31 -15.95
CA TYR A 74 -2.73 -7.26 -14.84
C TYR A 74 -2.80 -6.57 -13.49
N ILE A 75 -2.26 -5.36 -13.34
CA ILE A 75 -2.39 -4.59 -12.10
C ILE A 75 -3.73 -3.84 -12.11
N LEU A 76 -4.58 -4.13 -11.11
CA LEU A 76 -5.86 -3.46 -10.93
C LEU A 76 -5.73 -2.18 -10.09
N LYS A 77 -4.81 -2.20 -9.12
CA LYS A 77 -4.64 -1.10 -8.16
C LYS A 77 -3.27 -1.18 -7.49
N ILE A 78 -2.65 -0.02 -7.32
CA ILE A 78 -1.46 0.16 -6.48
C ILE A 78 -1.81 1.12 -5.34
N VAL A 79 -1.52 0.72 -4.12
CA VAL A 79 -1.76 1.52 -2.91
C VAL A 79 -0.41 1.79 -2.23
N PRO A 80 -0.03 3.07 -2.02
CA PRO A 80 1.15 3.39 -1.23
C PRO A 80 0.92 3.03 0.25
N ILE A 81 1.95 2.50 0.89
CA ILE A 81 1.94 2.08 2.29
C ILE A 81 3.06 2.84 3.02
N GLN A 82 2.67 3.69 3.97
CA GLN A 82 3.62 4.52 4.71
C GLN A 82 4.21 3.79 5.93
N TYR A 83 3.42 2.91 6.55
CA TYR A 83 3.80 2.23 7.78
C TYR A 83 3.34 0.78 7.73
N VAL A 84 4.23 -0.12 8.15
CA VAL A 84 3.93 -1.52 8.42
C VAL A 84 4.28 -1.78 9.89
N CYS A 85 3.36 -2.41 10.62
CA CYS A 85 3.55 -2.71 12.04
C CYS A 85 2.89 -4.04 12.40
N GLU A 86 3.17 -4.52 13.61
CA GLU A 86 2.45 -5.67 14.15
C GLU A 86 0.95 -5.37 14.30
N THR A 87 0.14 -6.43 14.26
CA THR A 87 -1.31 -6.31 14.41
C THR A 87 -1.68 -6.10 15.88
N ASN A 88 -1.40 -4.90 16.39
CA ASN A 88 -1.67 -4.48 17.76
C ASN A 88 -2.42 -3.14 17.76
N GLN A 89 -3.57 -3.09 18.43
CA GLN A 89 -4.44 -1.90 18.44
C GLN A 89 -3.74 -0.66 19.01
N THR A 90 -2.93 -0.82 20.05
CA THR A 90 -2.21 0.29 20.69
C THR A 90 -1.12 0.82 19.76
N THR A 91 -0.33 -0.07 19.15
CA THR A 91 0.71 0.31 18.19
C THR A 91 0.12 1.05 16.98
N ILE A 92 -0.97 0.54 16.41
CA ILE A 92 -1.65 1.18 15.26
C ILE A 92 -2.13 2.60 15.65
N ALA A 93 -2.80 2.74 16.80
CA ALA A 93 -3.31 4.04 17.26
C ALA A 93 -2.18 5.05 17.51
N GLN A 94 -1.07 4.60 18.09
CA GLN A 94 0.10 5.45 18.32
C GLN A 94 0.69 5.96 17.02
N ILE A 95 0.92 5.08 16.04
CA ILE A 95 1.43 5.47 14.71
C ILE A 95 0.50 6.48 14.05
N ILE A 96 -0.81 6.24 14.07
CA ILE A 96 -1.79 7.16 13.45
C ILE A 96 -1.70 8.54 14.11
N LYS A 97 -1.74 8.60 15.44
CA LYS A 97 -1.68 9.85 16.21
C LYS A 97 -0.36 10.60 16.01
N SER A 98 0.77 9.89 16.00
CA SER A 98 2.09 10.53 15.83
C SER A 98 2.29 11.05 14.42
N SER A 99 1.78 10.35 13.41
CA SER A 99 2.12 10.63 12.01
C SER A 99 1.14 11.59 11.34
N TYR A 100 -0.15 11.53 11.67
CA TYR A 100 -1.18 12.27 10.92
C TYR A 100 -1.82 13.43 11.66
N LYS A 101 -1.64 13.55 12.99
CA LYS A 101 -2.23 14.67 13.76
C LYS A 101 -1.79 16.05 13.24
N GLN A 102 -0.55 16.16 12.75
CA GLN A 102 -0.01 17.40 12.18
C GLN A 102 -0.52 17.72 10.76
N HIS A 103 -1.22 16.78 10.12
CA HIS A 103 -1.73 16.90 8.76
C HIS A 103 -3.25 17.14 8.70
N ILE A 104 -3.89 17.33 9.85
CA ILE A 104 -5.35 17.56 9.97
C ILE A 104 -5.54 18.88 10.71
N TYR A 105 -5.99 19.91 9.99
CA TYR A 105 -6.24 21.24 10.56
C TYR A 105 -7.59 21.30 11.30
N GLU A 106 -7.79 22.28 12.18
CA GLU A 106 -9.00 22.42 13.02
C GLU A 106 -10.32 22.42 12.24
N ASN A 107 -10.27 22.89 10.98
CA ASN A 107 -11.44 23.04 10.12
C ASN A 107 -11.67 21.83 9.20
N GLU A 108 -10.81 20.81 9.27
CA GLU A 108 -10.85 19.64 8.40
C GLU A 108 -11.49 18.44 9.10
N THR A 109 -12.13 17.60 8.29
CA THR A 109 -12.69 16.33 8.75
C THR A 109 -11.95 15.18 8.11
N PHE A 110 -11.74 14.11 8.86
CA PHE A 110 -11.11 12.89 8.37
C PHE A 110 -12.02 11.68 8.57
N ARG A 111 -11.70 10.58 7.88
CA ARG A 111 -12.35 9.29 8.06
C ARG A 111 -11.31 8.21 8.22
N ILE A 112 -11.48 7.34 9.22
CA ILE A 112 -10.72 6.10 9.36
C ILE A 112 -11.52 4.96 8.71
N LYS A 113 -10.89 4.24 7.78
CA LYS A 113 -11.45 3.04 7.16
C LYS A 113 -10.60 1.82 7.49
N LEU A 114 -11.14 0.93 8.32
CA LEU A 114 -10.50 -0.37 8.60
C LEU A 114 -10.88 -1.38 7.51
N ASN A 115 -9.88 -1.86 6.76
CA ASN A 115 -10.05 -2.98 5.83
C ASN A 115 -9.34 -4.19 6.42
N ARG A 116 -10.08 -5.28 6.68
CA ARG A 116 -9.53 -6.52 7.25
C ARG A 116 -9.39 -7.58 6.16
N ARG A 117 -8.35 -8.39 6.26
CA ARG A 117 -8.17 -9.60 5.44
C ARG A 117 -7.95 -10.77 6.38
N ASN A 118 -8.94 -11.66 6.44
CA ASN A 118 -8.95 -12.86 7.27
C ASN A 118 -8.46 -12.66 8.73
N ASN A 119 -8.89 -11.56 9.37
CA ASN A 119 -8.43 -11.18 10.71
C ASN A 119 -9.53 -10.43 11.46
N GLU A 120 -9.72 -10.74 12.75
CA GLU A 120 -10.69 -10.11 13.66
C GLU A 120 -10.06 -9.50 14.93
N LEU A 121 -8.73 -9.54 15.06
CA LEU A 121 -7.98 -9.09 16.25
C LEU A 121 -8.11 -7.57 16.53
N ILE A 122 -8.41 -6.78 15.52
CA ILE A 122 -8.54 -5.33 15.62
C ILE A 122 -10.01 -4.95 15.59
N ASP A 123 -10.57 -4.61 16.75
CA ASP A 123 -11.93 -4.08 16.83
C ASP A 123 -12.00 -2.71 16.14
N ARG A 124 -13.06 -2.50 15.35
CA ARG A 124 -13.20 -1.32 14.49
C ARG A 124 -13.52 -0.08 15.31
N ASP A 125 -14.45 -0.20 16.25
CA ASP A 125 -14.94 0.96 16.97
C ASP A 125 -13.89 1.37 18.02
N VAL A 126 -13.27 0.37 18.67
CA VAL A 126 -12.14 0.61 19.58
C VAL A 126 -10.96 1.30 18.89
N ILE A 127 -10.57 0.88 17.67
CA ILE A 127 -9.44 1.53 16.99
C ILE A 127 -9.79 2.95 16.54
N ILE A 128 -11.03 3.21 16.13
CA ILE A 128 -11.48 4.55 15.73
C ILE A 128 -11.46 5.48 16.94
N ASP A 129 -12.04 5.06 18.07
CA ASP A 129 -12.08 5.84 19.31
C ASP A 129 -10.67 6.12 19.84
N LYS A 130 -9.74 5.16 19.72
CA LYS A 130 -8.34 5.34 20.11
C LYS A 130 -7.58 6.31 19.20
N CYS A 131 -8.02 6.52 17.97
CA CYS A 131 -7.35 7.39 17.00
C CYS A 131 -7.90 8.82 16.99
N ALA A 132 -9.17 9.00 17.35
CA ALA A 132 -9.76 10.31 17.64
C ALA A 132 -9.02 10.99 18.80
#